data_AF-A0A2E5KFW6-F1
#
_entry.id   AF-A0A2E5KFW6-F1
#
_cell.length_a   1.000
_cell.length_b   1.000
_cell.length_c   1.000
_cell.angle_alpha   90.00
_cell.angle_beta   90.00
_cell.angle_gamma   90.00
#
_symmetry.space_group_name_H-M   'P 1'
#
loop_
_entity.id
_entity.type
_entity.pdbx_description
1 polymer ?
#
loop_
_entity_poly.entity_id
_entity_poly.type
_entity_poly.pdbx_seq_one_letter_code
_entity_poly.pdbx_strand_id
1 'polypeptide(L)'
;MIKNNIREIFPKYWVNSFIFVLIFTILAGLIGSAFPLDVEQVSDILEQAEELIPVDIDAQAIFLNNYRISLIMLTPVLGFVFGFIVIFQTGMVFGAAGSSVGFSGVLLYGLTALTPFFWLEFIAYAASMTESVYFIRGIIEKNTKIEIKRVFAIIILNFVLLGLGALIEMLFI
;
A
#
# COMPACT_ATOMS: atom_id res chain seq x y z
N MET A 1 -9.99 -10.07 -29.12
CA MET A 1 -10.08 -11.18 -28.15
C MET A 1 -9.56 -10.81 -26.74
N ILE A 2 -8.40 -10.14 -26.61
CA ILE A 2 -7.82 -9.73 -25.29
C ILE A 2 -8.73 -8.80 -24.46
N LYS A 3 -9.45 -7.87 -25.11
CA LYS A 3 -10.32 -6.87 -24.44
C LYS A 3 -11.48 -7.49 -23.64
N ASN A 4 -11.92 -8.71 -23.98
CA ASN A 4 -12.97 -9.42 -23.25
C ASN A 4 -12.45 -10.04 -21.95
N ASN A 5 -11.20 -10.50 -21.90
CA ASN A 5 -10.65 -11.19 -20.73
C ASN A 5 -10.33 -10.22 -19.57
N ILE A 6 -9.86 -9.00 -19.86
CA ILE A 6 -9.55 -8.02 -18.80
C ILE A 6 -10.83 -7.56 -18.09
N ARG A 7 -11.92 -7.35 -18.81
CA ARG A 7 -13.21 -6.93 -18.23
C ARG A 7 -13.90 -8.06 -17.46
N GLU A 8 -13.61 -9.31 -17.81
CA GLU A 8 -14.03 -10.49 -17.05
C GLU A 8 -13.26 -10.56 -15.73
N ILE A 9 -11.93 -10.38 -15.77
CA ILE A 9 -11.09 -10.41 -14.58
C ILE A 9 -11.38 -9.19 -13.70
N PHE A 10 -11.43 -7.98 -14.26
CA PHE A 10 -11.67 -6.72 -13.53
C PHE A 10 -13.00 -6.09 -13.97
N PRO A 11 -14.14 -6.58 -13.46
CA PRO A 11 -15.45 -6.04 -13.78
C PRO A 11 -15.65 -4.66 -13.16
N LYS A 12 -16.63 -3.90 -13.68
CA LYS A 12 -16.87 -2.50 -13.28
C LYS A 12 -17.05 -2.31 -11.77
N TYR A 13 -17.73 -3.23 -11.09
CA TYR A 13 -17.92 -3.14 -9.64
C TYR A 13 -16.59 -3.24 -8.89
N TRP A 14 -15.67 -4.10 -9.35
CA TRP A 14 -14.35 -4.26 -8.74
C TRP A 14 -13.52 -3.00 -8.97
N VAL A 15 -13.55 -2.46 -10.20
CA VAL A 15 -12.84 -1.21 -10.53
C VAL A 15 -13.34 -0.04 -9.69
N ASN A 16 -14.65 0.08 -9.49
CA ASN A 16 -15.23 1.12 -8.64
C ASN A 16 -14.77 0.97 -7.18
N SER A 17 -14.77 -0.26 -6.65
CA SER A 17 -14.25 -0.54 -5.31
C SER A 17 -12.75 -0.23 -5.21
N PHE A 18 -11.97 -0.62 -6.21
CA PHE A 18 -10.54 -0.32 -6.26
C PHE A 18 -10.27 1.19 -6.19
N ILE A 19 -11.01 2.00 -6.96
CA ILE A 19 -10.87 3.47 -6.91
C ILE A 19 -11.24 4.00 -5.52
N PHE A 20 -12.33 3.50 -4.92
CA PHE A 20 -12.72 3.88 -3.56
C PHE A 20 -11.64 3.51 -2.54
N VAL A 21 -11.12 2.28 -2.61
CA VAL A 21 -10.06 1.81 -1.73
C VAL A 21 -8.80 2.63 -1.92
N LEU A 22 -8.38 2.94 -3.16
CA LEU A 22 -7.22 3.79 -3.43
C LEU A 22 -7.34 5.17 -2.77
N ILE A 23 -8.50 5.81 -2.90
CA ILE A 23 -8.76 7.10 -2.24
C ILE A 23 -8.71 6.92 -0.71
N PHE A 24 -9.34 5.87 -0.19
CA PHE A 24 -9.32 5.56 1.24
C PHE A 24 -7.89 5.35 1.77
N THR A 25 -7.06 4.59 1.06
CA THR A 25 -5.65 4.33 1.35
C THR A 25 -4.87 5.66 1.42
N ILE A 26 -5.02 6.54 0.43
CA ILE A 26 -4.37 7.86 0.43
C ILE A 26 -4.81 8.72 1.63
N LEU A 27 -6.10 8.72 1.94
CA LEU A 27 -6.65 9.46 3.08
C LEU A 27 -6.19 8.88 4.42
N ALA A 28 -6.08 7.56 4.56
CA ALA A 28 -5.60 6.92 5.77
C ALA A 28 -4.15 7.33 6.09
N GLY A 29 -3.27 7.33 5.08
CA GLY A 29 -1.89 7.81 5.22
C GLY A 29 -1.83 9.29 5.54
N LEU A 30 -2.64 10.11 4.88
CA LEU A 30 -2.74 11.55 5.15
C LEU A 30 -3.18 11.83 6.60
N ILE A 31 -4.22 11.13 7.08
CA ILE A 31 -4.70 11.26 8.48
C ILE A 31 -3.61 10.81 9.45
N GLY A 32 -2.92 9.70 9.18
CA GLY A 32 -1.78 9.25 9.98
C GLY A 32 -0.68 10.32 10.06
N SER A 33 -0.37 10.99 8.94
CA SER A 33 0.64 12.06 8.90
C SER A 33 0.24 13.36 9.60
N ALA A 34 -1.06 13.55 9.83
CA ALA A 34 -1.63 14.67 10.57
C ALA A 34 -1.91 14.31 12.04
N PHE A 35 -1.66 13.05 12.44
CA PHE A 35 -1.98 12.59 13.78
C PHE A 35 -1.10 13.32 14.80
N PRO A 36 -1.68 13.89 15.88
CA PRO A 36 -0.89 14.58 16.88
C PRO A 36 -0.07 13.56 17.67
N LEU A 37 1.25 13.76 17.70
CA LEU A 37 2.20 12.93 18.43
C LEU A 37 2.88 13.76 19.52
N ASP A 38 3.09 13.16 20.69
CA ASP A 38 3.96 13.71 21.72
C ASP A 38 5.43 13.32 21.48
N VAL A 39 6.33 13.85 22.31
CA VAL A 39 7.80 13.67 22.13
C VAL A 39 8.22 12.20 22.29
N GLU A 40 7.58 11.47 23.21
CA GLU A 40 7.87 10.05 23.45
C GLU A 40 7.43 9.22 22.23
N GLN A 41 6.21 9.46 21.74
CA GLN A 41 5.69 8.80 20.54
C GLN A 41 6.52 9.08 19.29
N VAL A 42 7.01 10.31 19.11
CA VAL A 42 7.90 10.64 17.99
C VAL A 42 9.18 9.80 18.05
N SER A 43 9.81 9.72 19.23
CA SER A 43 11.03 8.92 19.42
C SER A 43 10.76 7.44 19.13
N ASP A 44 9.71 6.88 19.72
CA ASP A 44 9.37 5.45 19.59
C ASP A 44 9.05 5.06 18.14
N ILE A 45 8.34 5.91 17.41
CA ILE A 45 8.00 5.66 16.00
C ILE A 45 9.23 5.70 15.12
N LEU A 46 10.15 6.65 15.35
CA LEU A 46 11.38 6.76 14.57
C LEU A 46 12.34 5.60 14.87
N GLU A 47 12.50 5.21 16.14
CA GLU A 47 13.30 4.04 16.52
C GLU A 47 12.76 2.75 15.87
N GLN A 48 11.44 2.52 15.94
CA GLN A 48 10.81 1.39 15.25
C GLN A 48 10.99 1.44 13.73
N ALA A 49 10.93 2.62 13.12
CA ALA A 49 11.16 2.78 11.70
C ALA A 49 12.61 2.45 11.33
N GLU A 50 13.59 2.92 12.11
CA GLU A 50 15.01 2.61 11.92
C GLU A 50 15.30 1.11 12.07
N GLU A 51 14.70 0.42 13.04
CA GLU A 51 14.86 -1.03 13.20
C GLU A 51 14.33 -1.85 12.01
N LEU A 52 13.31 -1.35 11.33
CA LEU A 52 12.72 -1.99 10.16
C LEU A 52 13.49 -1.70 8.87
N ILE A 53 14.30 -0.64 8.86
CA ILE A 53 15.11 -0.23 7.73
C ILE A 53 16.44 -1.01 7.78
N PRO A 54 16.77 -1.83 6.76
CA PRO A 54 18.04 -2.52 6.73
C PRO A 54 19.22 -1.55 6.60
N VAL A 55 20.35 -1.90 7.22
CA VAL A 55 21.59 -1.10 7.23
C VAL A 55 22.07 -0.76 5.82
N ASP A 56 21.90 -1.69 4.88
CA ASP A 56 22.17 -1.50 3.46
C ASP A 56 20.84 -1.43 2.68
N ILE A 57 20.20 -0.26 2.67
CA ILE A 57 18.99 -0.05 1.86
C ILE A 57 19.38 -0.19 0.38
N ASP A 58 18.80 -1.19 -0.28
CA ASP A 58 18.86 -1.33 -1.73
C ASP A 58 17.45 -1.52 -2.31
N ALA A 59 17.35 -1.45 -3.65
CA ALA A 59 16.09 -1.65 -4.34
C ALA A 59 15.47 -3.03 -4.04
N GLN A 60 16.29 -4.06 -3.77
CA GLN A 60 15.80 -5.39 -3.46
C GLN A 60 15.11 -5.42 -2.09
N ALA A 61 15.69 -4.77 -1.09
CA ALA A 61 15.14 -4.65 0.25
C ALA A 61 13.81 -3.89 0.24
N ILE A 62 13.76 -2.72 -0.42
CA ILE A 62 12.55 -1.93 -0.60
C ILE A 62 11.47 -2.76 -1.30
N PHE A 63 11.82 -3.40 -2.42
CA PHE A 63 10.89 -4.24 -3.17
C PHE A 63 10.34 -5.38 -2.31
N LEU A 64 11.21 -6.14 -1.64
CA LEU A 64 10.79 -7.30 -0.84
C LEU A 64 9.91 -6.89 0.33
N ASN A 65 10.20 -5.77 0.98
CA ASN A 65 9.37 -5.24 2.05
C ASN A 65 7.95 -4.94 1.55
N ASN A 66 7.84 -4.06 0.55
CA ASN A 66 6.55 -3.64 0.01
C ASN A 66 5.79 -4.81 -0.63
N TYR A 67 6.49 -5.71 -1.34
CA TYR A 67 5.86 -6.87 -1.97
C TYR A 67 5.27 -7.83 -0.94
N ARG A 68 6.01 -8.14 0.14
CA ARG A 68 5.49 -8.98 1.25
C ARG A 68 4.26 -8.35 1.90
N ILE A 69 4.29 -7.05 2.19
CA ILE A 69 3.14 -6.31 2.72
C ILE A 69 1.95 -6.45 1.77
N SER A 70 2.15 -6.25 0.47
CA SER A 70 1.08 -6.36 -0.54
C SER A 70 0.47 -7.77 -0.62
N LEU A 71 1.28 -8.82 -0.38
CA LEU A 71 0.81 -10.20 -0.34
C LEU A 71 0.00 -10.49 0.93
N ILE A 72 0.42 -9.95 2.08
CA ILE A 72 -0.36 -10.06 3.32
C ILE A 72 -1.71 -9.35 3.16
N MET A 73 -1.73 -8.19 2.49
CA MET A 73 -2.96 -7.45 2.17
C MET A 73 -3.92 -8.20 1.23
N LEU A 74 -3.51 -9.31 0.58
CA LEU A 74 -4.43 -10.18 -0.18
C LEU A 74 -5.19 -11.19 0.71
N THR A 75 -4.80 -11.34 1.97
CA THR A 75 -5.44 -12.29 2.89
C THR A 75 -6.93 -11.96 3.05
N PRO A 76 -7.87 -12.87 2.77
CA PRO A 76 -9.30 -12.56 2.82
C PRO A 76 -9.73 -11.99 4.18
N VAL A 77 -10.57 -10.94 4.17
CA VAL A 77 -11.00 -10.13 5.33
C VAL A 77 -9.86 -9.35 6.00
N LEU A 78 -8.80 -10.04 6.41
CA LEU A 78 -7.72 -9.49 7.21
C LEU A 78 -6.87 -8.48 6.43
N GLY A 79 -6.75 -8.66 5.12
CA GLY A 79 -5.91 -7.85 4.26
C GLY A 79 -6.32 -6.37 4.22
N PHE A 80 -7.62 -6.08 4.21
CA PHE A 80 -8.13 -4.71 4.28
C PHE A 80 -7.80 -4.04 5.63
N VAL A 81 -8.01 -4.75 6.74
CA VAL A 81 -7.73 -4.22 8.09
C VAL A 81 -6.24 -4.02 8.29
N PHE A 82 -5.44 -5.02 7.93
CA PHE A 82 -3.98 -4.95 7.97
C PHE A 82 -3.45 -3.80 7.12
N GLY A 83 -3.97 -3.65 5.88
CA GLY A 83 -3.56 -2.56 5.01
C GLY A 83 -3.86 -1.19 5.59
N PHE A 84 -5.04 -1.00 6.18
CA PHE A 84 -5.38 0.24 6.88
C PHE A 84 -4.37 0.56 8.00
N ILE A 85 -4.05 -0.42 8.85
CA ILE A 85 -3.10 -0.24 9.96
C ILE A 85 -1.72 0.16 9.43
N VAL A 86 -1.19 -0.60 8.46
CA VAL A 86 0.14 -0.34 7.88
C VAL A 86 0.19 1.07 7.29
N ILE A 87 -0.77 1.45 6.46
CA ILE A 87 -0.77 2.76 5.79
C ILE A 87 -0.95 3.91 6.77
N PHE A 88 -1.80 3.73 7.80
CA PHE A 88 -1.94 4.71 8.86
C PHE A 88 -0.63 4.89 9.64
N GLN A 89 0.05 3.79 9.98
CA GLN A 89 1.35 3.81 10.66
C GLN A 89 2.44 4.44 9.78
N THR A 90 2.50 4.13 8.48
CA THR A 90 3.39 4.81 7.53
C THR A 90 3.12 6.32 7.52
N GLY A 91 1.84 6.73 7.55
CA GLY A 91 1.46 8.13 7.74
C GLY A 91 2.06 8.71 9.02
N MET A 92 1.93 8.03 10.16
CA MET A 92 2.51 8.48 11.43
C MET A 92 4.04 8.58 11.39
N VAL A 93 4.74 7.74 10.61
CA VAL A 93 6.19 7.87 10.37
C VAL A 93 6.49 9.22 9.70
N PHE A 94 5.71 9.66 8.71
CA PHE A 94 5.83 11.03 8.17
C PHE A 94 5.55 12.10 9.23
N GLY A 95 4.56 11.88 10.10
CA GLY A 95 4.25 12.74 11.25
C GLY A 95 5.43 12.92 12.21
N ALA A 96 6.06 11.81 12.59
CA ALA A 96 7.21 11.77 13.48
C ALA A 96 8.46 12.38 12.83
N ALA A 97 8.75 11.98 11.58
CA ALA A 97 9.86 12.53 10.80
C ALA A 97 9.72 14.05 10.64
N GLY A 98 8.53 14.54 10.26
CA GLY A 98 8.25 15.97 10.17
C GLY A 98 8.52 16.70 11.48
N SER A 99 7.97 16.20 12.59
CA SER A 99 8.16 16.78 13.92
C SER A 99 9.63 16.86 14.32
N SER A 100 10.43 15.83 14.00
CA SER A 100 11.87 15.78 14.35
C SER A 100 12.71 16.88 13.70
N VAL A 101 12.28 17.38 12.53
CA VAL A 101 12.97 18.44 11.77
C VAL A 101 12.18 19.76 11.74
N GLY A 102 11.13 19.89 12.55
CA GLY A 102 10.32 21.12 12.64
C GLY A 102 9.38 21.38 11.46
N PHE A 103 9.02 20.34 10.69
CA PHE A 103 8.08 20.39 9.57
C PHE A 103 6.76 19.66 9.89
N SER A 104 5.72 19.92 9.11
CA SER A 104 4.46 19.17 9.19
C SER A 104 4.60 17.79 8.52
N GLY A 105 4.13 16.72 9.15
CA GLY A 105 4.06 15.40 8.52
C GLY A 105 3.21 15.37 7.25
N VAL A 106 2.12 16.15 7.22
CA VAL A 106 1.27 16.33 6.03
C VAL A 106 2.08 16.88 4.85
N LEU A 107 3.00 17.81 5.12
CA LEU A 107 3.88 18.36 4.08
C LEU A 107 4.82 17.27 3.54
N LEU A 108 5.46 16.48 4.40
CA LEU A 108 6.36 15.41 3.95
C LEU A 108 5.62 14.31 3.18
N TYR A 109 4.44 13.90 3.66
CA TYR A 109 3.58 12.96 2.95
C TYR A 109 3.16 13.51 1.58
N GLY A 110 2.76 14.79 1.52
CA GLY A 110 2.38 15.45 0.27
C GLY A 110 3.54 15.59 -0.73
N LEU A 111 4.75 15.91 -0.26
CA LEU A 111 5.95 15.94 -1.10
C LEU A 111 6.28 14.55 -1.64
N THR A 112 6.14 13.51 -0.81
CA THR A 112 6.33 12.12 -1.24
C THR A 112 5.28 11.72 -2.27
N ALA A 113 4.03 12.19 -2.15
CA ALA A 113 3.00 11.95 -3.16
C ALA A 113 3.29 12.59 -4.53
N LEU A 114 4.29 13.48 -4.65
CA LEU A 114 4.78 13.99 -5.94
C LEU A 114 5.75 13.03 -6.63
N THR A 115 6.25 12.01 -5.92
CA THR A 115 7.16 11.01 -6.50
C THR A 115 6.37 9.90 -7.20
N PRO A 116 6.97 9.23 -8.21
CA PRO A 116 6.28 8.15 -8.90
C PRO A 116 6.09 6.91 -8.02
N PHE A 117 7.06 6.60 -7.14
CA PHE A 117 7.05 5.38 -6.34
C PHE A 117 5.85 5.34 -5.38
N PHE A 118 5.46 6.50 -4.82
CA PHE A 118 4.24 6.63 -4.00
C PHE A 118 3.00 6.07 -4.71
N TRP A 119 2.77 6.46 -5.96
CA TRP A 119 1.59 6.02 -6.70
C TRP A 119 1.66 4.54 -7.07
N LEU A 120 2.85 4.03 -7.41
CA LEU A 120 3.04 2.61 -7.72
C LEU A 120 2.72 1.72 -6.51
N GLU A 121 3.16 2.13 -5.32
CA GLU A 121 2.86 1.43 -4.06
C GLU A 121 1.38 1.49 -3.70
N PHE A 122 0.79 2.68 -3.69
CA PHE A 122 -0.61 2.84 -3.28
C PHE A 122 -1.58 2.13 -4.24
N ILE A 123 -1.26 2.08 -5.54
CA ILE A 123 -2.03 1.28 -6.51
C ILE A 123 -1.92 -0.22 -6.19
N ALA A 124 -0.71 -0.72 -5.91
CA ALA A 124 -0.50 -2.12 -5.56
C ALA A 124 -1.24 -2.52 -4.28
N TYR A 125 -1.15 -1.69 -3.23
CA TYR A 125 -1.84 -1.90 -1.96
C TYR A 125 -3.35 -1.83 -2.10
N ALA A 126 -3.88 -0.82 -2.80
CA ALA A 126 -5.31 -0.71 -3.04
C ALA A 126 -5.86 -1.91 -3.83
N ALA A 127 -5.10 -2.44 -4.80
CA ALA A 127 -5.49 -3.64 -5.54
C ALA A 127 -5.57 -4.87 -4.62
N SER A 128 -4.53 -5.11 -3.80
CA SER A 128 -4.53 -6.20 -2.81
C SER A 128 -5.66 -6.10 -1.82
N MET A 129 -5.83 -4.92 -1.20
CA MET A 129 -6.88 -4.66 -0.22
C MET A 129 -8.27 -4.84 -0.83
N THR A 130 -8.48 -4.38 -2.07
CA THR A 130 -9.76 -4.58 -2.77
C THR A 130 -10.06 -6.06 -2.95
N GLU A 131 -9.08 -6.83 -3.43
CA GLU A 131 -9.30 -8.27 -3.67
C GLU A 131 -9.48 -9.07 -2.40
N SER A 132 -8.88 -8.66 -1.28
CA SER A 132 -9.09 -9.29 0.03
C SER A 132 -10.58 -9.33 0.44
N VAL A 133 -11.38 -8.36 -0.02
CA VAL A 133 -12.83 -8.30 0.21
C VAL A 133 -13.58 -9.17 -0.80
N TYR A 134 -13.20 -9.12 -2.08
CA TYR A 134 -13.90 -9.84 -3.15
C TYR A 134 -13.65 -11.35 -3.16
N PHE A 135 -12.51 -11.82 -2.65
CA PHE A 135 -12.25 -13.25 -2.52
C PHE A 135 -13.30 -13.95 -1.65
N ILE A 136 -13.76 -13.30 -0.58
CA ILE A 136 -14.84 -13.78 0.30
C ILE A 136 -16.14 -13.90 -0.48
N ARG A 137 -16.45 -12.89 -1.31
CA ARG A 137 -17.64 -12.90 -2.15
C ARG A 137 -17.64 -14.11 -3.08
N GLY A 138 -16.51 -14.44 -3.71
CA GLY A 138 -16.39 -15.63 -4.54
C GLY A 138 -16.61 -16.95 -3.79
N ILE A 139 -16.19 -17.03 -2.52
CA ILE A 139 -16.46 -18.18 -1.64
C ILE A 139 -17.96 -18.29 -1.36
N ILE A 140 -18.61 -17.18 -0.98
CA ILE A 140 -20.04 -17.12 -0.67
C ILE A 140 -20.89 -17.48 -1.90
N GLU A 141 -20.55 -16.92 -3.05
CA GLU A 141 -21.24 -17.15 -4.33
C GLU A 141 -20.88 -18.50 -4.98
N LYS A 142 -19.96 -19.28 -4.37
CA LYS A 142 -19.44 -20.56 -4.89
C LYS A 142 -18.86 -20.46 -6.30
N ASN A 143 -18.33 -19.30 -6.67
CA ASN A 143 -17.72 -19.02 -7.97
C ASN A 143 -16.34 -18.40 -7.80
N THR A 144 -15.36 -19.22 -7.42
CA THR A 144 -13.99 -18.77 -7.10
C THR A 144 -13.07 -18.70 -8.31
N LYS A 145 -13.47 -19.21 -9.48
CA LYS A 145 -12.58 -19.29 -10.65
C LYS A 145 -12.10 -17.91 -11.11
N ILE A 146 -13.01 -16.93 -11.13
CA ILE A 146 -12.67 -15.57 -11.55
C ILE A 146 -11.82 -14.87 -10.48
N GLU A 147 -12.16 -15.05 -9.20
CA GLU A 147 -11.39 -14.49 -8.08
C GLU A 147 -9.96 -15.04 -8.04
N ILE A 148 -9.77 -16.35 -8.23
CA ILE A 148 -8.43 -16.96 -8.33
C ILE A 148 -7.62 -16.34 -9.47
N LYS A 149 -8.22 -16.19 -10.66
CA LYS A 149 -7.56 -15.52 -11.79
C LYS A 149 -7.19 -14.08 -11.44
N ARG A 150 -8.04 -13.36 -10.72
CA ARG A 150 -7.80 -11.97 -10.32
C ARG A 150 -6.69 -11.86 -9.27
N VAL A 151 -6.66 -12.75 -8.27
CA VAL A 151 -5.57 -12.85 -7.31
C VAL A 151 -4.23 -13.02 -8.04
N PHE A 152 -4.11 -13.98 -8.96
CA PHE A 152 -2.87 -14.15 -9.73
C PHE A 152 -2.52 -12.92 -10.57
N ALA A 153 -3.51 -12.28 -11.20
CA ALA A 153 -3.29 -11.05 -11.95
C ALA A 153 -2.76 -9.91 -11.05
N ILE A 154 -3.29 -9.78 -9.83
CA ILE A 154 -2.85 -8.77 -8.85
C ILE A 154 -1.46 -9.09 -8.31
N ILE A 155 -1.13 -10.36 -8.03
CA ILE A 155 0.22 -10.78 -7.62
C ILE A 155 1.27 -10.36 -8.66
N ILE A 156 0.97 -10.58 -9.96
CA ILE A 156 1.85 -10.19 -11.07
C ILE A 156 1.91 -8.67 -11.21
N LEU A 157 0.76 -7.99 -11.13
CA LEU A 157 0.69 -6.52 -11.18
C LEU A 157 1.54 -5.89 -10.07
N ASN A 158 1.36 -6.33 -8.84
CA ASN A 158 2.09 -5.82 -7.68
C ASN A 158 3.59 -6.09 -7.80
N PHE A 159 4.00 -7.24 -8.32
CA PHE A 159 5.41 -7.54 -8.56
C PHE A 159 6.03 -6.49 -9.49
N VAL A 160 5.35 -6.14 -10.58
CA VAL A 160 5.83 -5.14 -11.54
C VAL A 160 5.80 -3.74 -10.95
N LEU A 161 4.68 -3.32 -10.34
CA LEU A 161 4.53 -1.97 -9.79
C LEU A 161 5.53 -1.71 -8.67
N LEU A 162 5.66 -2.63 -7.71
CA LEU A 162 6.54 -2.47 -6.56
C LEU A 162 8.01 -2.63 -6.95
N GLY A 163 8.32 -3.48 -7.94
CA GLY A 163 9.68 -3.58 -8.47
C GLY A 163 10.13 -2.28 -9.15
N LEU A 164 9.25 -1.67 -9.95
CA LEU A 164 9.51 -0.35 -10.55
C LEU A 164 9.54 0.75 -9.48
N GLY A 165 8.65 0.69 -8.49
CA GLY A 165 8.62 1.62 -7.36
C GLY A 165 9.95 1.64 -6.63
N ALA A 166 10.47 0.48 -6.23
CA ALA A 166 11.74 0.36 -5.54
C ALA A 166 12.93 0.88 -6.36
N LEU A 167 12.98 0.60 -7.66
CA LEU A 167 14.04 1.13 -8.54
C LEU A 167 13.99 2.66 -8.65
N ILE A 168 12.79 3.24 -8.69
CA ILE A 168 12.61 4.69 -8.76
C ILE A 168 12.93 5.33 -7.42
N GLU A 169 12.51 4.72 -6.31
CA GLU A 169 12.72 5.22 -4.95
C GLU A 169 14.20 5.35 -4.60
N MET A 170 15.06 4.43 -5.06
CA MET A 170 16.52 4.51 -4.93
C MET A 170 17.16 5.76 -5.58
N LEU A 171 16.42 6.52 -6.40
CA LEU A 171 16.90 7.80 -6.94
C LEU A 171 16.68 8.98 -5.99
N PHE A 172 15.91 8.77 -4.91
CA PHE A 172 15.50 9.79 -3.94
C PHE A 172 16.08 9.56 -2.54
N ILE A 173 16.67 8.39 -2.30
CA ILE A 173 17.36 7.99 -1.06
C ILE A 173 18.86 7.96 -1.36
#